data_AF-A0A122IAP7-F1
#
_entry.id   AF-A0A122IAP7-F1
#
_cell.length_a   1.000
_cell.length_b   1.000
_cell.length_c   1.000
_cell.angle_alpha   90.00
_cell.angle_beta   90.00
_cell.angle_gamma   90.00
#
_symmetry.space_group_name_H-M   'P 1'
#
loop_
_entity.id
_entity.type
_entity.pdbx_description
1 polymer ?
#
loop_
_entity_poly.entity_id
_entity_poly.type
_entity_poly.pdbx_seq_one_letter_code
_entity_poly.pdbx_strand_id
1 'polypeptide(L)'
;MNSDINGNITNLENDSYRMIVLVLTFLCGFILGLCFKCISQIQKNASKVRDIYESISACDNDCKMVFCVRTDIKMNKGKIASQCCHACLDVYEKILKRNRKLKANEHSKNVLTYYDIWKKNGQKKIVLKISSLEEMYEIEKKAKMDGLITSIIVDAGRTQIEPNTETVIAIEPVPDEIVNKITGQLKLL
;
A
#
# COMPACT_ATOMS: atom_id res chain seq x y z
N MET A 1 39.10 74.08 -4.48
CA MET A 1 39.52 72.99 -5.39
C MET A 1 39.65 71.62 -4.71
N ASN A 2 39.49 71.49 -3.38
CA ASN A 2 39.58 70.20 -2.65
C ASN A 2 38.21 69.53 -2.34
N SER A 3 37.08 70.22 -2.52
CA SER A 3 35.74 69.66 -2.25
C SER A 3 35.32 68.61 -3.28
N ASP A 4 35.64 68.86 -4.56
CA ASP A 4 35.13 68.04 -5.67
C ASP A 4 35.90 66.73 -5.83
N ILE A 5 37.18 66.72 -5.46
CA ILE A 5 38.03 65.52 -5.43
C ILE A 5 37.60 64.60 -4.29
N ASN A 6 37.37 65.14 -3.09
CA ASN A 6 36.90 64.35 -1.96
C ASN A 6 35.49 63.78 -2.18
N GLY A 7 34.58 64.55 -2.78
CA GLY A 7 33.25 64.05 -3.16
C GLY A 7 33.29 62.90 -4.17
N ASN A 8 34.14 63.00 -5.21
CA ASN A 8 34.33 61.93 -6.19
C ASN A 8 34.98 60.68 -5.59
N ILE A 9 35.96 60.82 -4.69
CA ILE A 9 36.58 59.68 -3.99
C ILE A 9 35.55 58.96 -3.10
N THR A 10 34.74 59.71 -2.34
CA THR A 10 33.69 59.10 -1.48
C THR A 10 32.60 58.40 -2.28
N ASN A 11 32.25 58.90 -3.46
CA ASN A 11 31.28 58.24 -4.35
C ASN A 11 31.87 56.97 -5.00
N LEU A 12 33.14 57.01 -5.41
CA LEU A 12 33.86 55.83 -5.93
C LEU A 12 34.00 54.73 -4.87
N GLU A 13 34.26 55.08 -3.61
CA GLU A 13 34.30 54.13 -2.50
C GLU A 13 32.92 53.50 -2.28
N ASN A 14 31.86 54.31 -2.21
CA ASN A 14 30.49 53.83 -2.02
C ASN A 14 30.02 52.89 -3.14
N ASP A 15 30.36 53.16 -4.40
CA ASP A 15 30.02 52.29 -5.52
C ASP A 15 30.77 50.95 -5.46
N SER A 16 32.03 50.96 -5.03
CA SER A 16 32.80 49.73 -4.79
C SER A 16 32.18 48.87 -3.68
N TYR A 17 31.78 49.47 -2.55
CA TYR A 17 31.09 48.75 -1.47
C TYR A 17 29.75 48.17 -1.94
N ARG A 18 28.97 48.90 -2.75
CA ARG A 18 27.71 48.40 -3.32
C ARG A 18 27.92 47.19 -4.22
N MET A 19 28.95 47.21 -5.08
CA MET A 19 29.28 46.07 -5.94
C MET A 19 29.73 44.85 -5.13
N ILE A 20 30.55 45.04 -4.10
CA ILE A 20 30.98 43.95 -3.21
C ILE A 20 29.78 43.32 -2.48
N VAL A 21 28.85 44.13 -1.95
CA VAL A 21 27.64 43.63 -1.28
C VAL A 21 26.75 42.85 -2.25
N LEU A 22 26.59 43.30 -3.49
CA LEU A 22 25.82 42.58 -4.51
C LEU A 22 26.46 41.22 -4.86
N VAL A 23 27.79 41.16 -4.97
CA VAL A 23 28.50 39.90 -5.24
C VAL A 23 28.39 38.95 -4.05
N LEU A 24 28.58 39.44 -2.81
CA LEU A 24 28.47 38.62 -1.60
C LEU A 24 27.05 38.08 -1.39
N THR A 25 26.01 38.89 -1.63
CA THR A 25 24.61 38.46 -1.52
C THR A 25 24.25 37.43 -2.60
N PHE A 26 24.75 37.61 -3.83
CA PHE A 26 24.60 36.62 -4.90
C PHE A 26 25.29 35.29 -4.57
N LEU A 27 26.54 35.34 -4.09
CA LEU A 27 27.29 34.14 -3.69
C LEU A 27 26.62 33.42 -2.51
N CYS A 28 26.14 34.17 -1.51
CA CYS A 28 25.41 33.61 -0.38
C CYS A 28 24.11 32.91 -0.84
N GLY A 29 23.32 33.56 -1.70
CA GLY A 29 22.11 32.96 -2.27
C GLY A 29 22.40 31.71 -3.10
N PHE A 30 23.47 31.71 -3.89
CA PHE A 30 23.90 30.56 -4.68
C PHE A 30 24.31 29.38 -3.79
N ILE A 31 25.12 29.63 -2.75
CA ILE A 31 25.53 28.61 -1.78
C ILE A 31 24.32 28.04 -1.03
N LEU A 32 23.41 28.90 -0.55
CA LEU A 32 22.16 28.48 0.11
C LEU A 32 21.30 27.60 -0.81
N GLY A 33 21.20 27.96 -2.10
CA GLY A 33 20.49 27.16 -3.09
C GLY A 33 21.11 25.78 -3.32
N LEU A 34 22.44 25.68 -3.38
CA LEU A 34 23.15 24.41 -3.47
C LEU A 34 22.96 23.56 -2.20
N CYS A 35 23.03 24.17 -1.01
CA CYS A 35 22.76 23.50 0.26
C CYS A 35 21.34 22.96 0.33
N PHE A 36 20.33 23.75 -0.06
CA PHE A 36 18.94 23.32 -0.09
C PHE A 36 18.72 22.14 -1.05
N LYS A 37 19.33 22.20 -2.24
CA LYS A 37 19.26 21.10 -3.22
C LYS A 37 19.93 19.83 -2.70
N CYS A 38 21.07 19.96 -2.03
CA CYS A 38 21.77 18.84 -1.40
C CYS A 38 20.93 18.19 -0.29
N ILE A 39 20.36 19.00 0.62
CA ILE A 39 19.48 18.52 1.69
C ILE A 39 18.24 17.82 1.11
N SER A 40 17.60 18.42 0.11
CA SER A 40 16.44 17.83 -0.58
C SER A 40 16.80 16.49 -1.24
N GLN A 41 17.98 16.37 -1.83
CA GLN A 41 18.46 15.13 -2.44
C GLN A 41 18.73 14.04 -1.38
N ILE A 42 19.35 14.40 -0.25
CA ILE A 42 19.58 13.49 0.87
C ILE A 42 18.26 12.97 1.43
N GLN A 43 17.26 13.85 1.62
CA GLN A 43 15.92 13.47 2.07
C GLN A 43 15.24 12.46 1.13
N LYS A 44 15.33 12.68 -0.19
CA LYS A 44 14.80 11.74 -1.21
C LYS A 44 15.52 10.39 -1.19
N ASN A 45 16.83 10.39 -0.99
CA ASN A 45 17.60 9.15 -0.90
C ASN A 45 17.25 8.37 0.39
N ALA A 46 17.09 9.06 1.52
CA ALA A 46 16.70 8.46 2.78
C ALA A 46 15.29 7.83 2.72
N SER A 47 14.32 8.51 2.11
CA SER A 47 12.98 7.95 1.91
C SER A 47 13.03 6.69 1.04
N LYS A 48 13.83 6.69 -0.03
CA LYS A 48 14.01 5.53 -0.90
C LYS A 48 14.64 4.34 -0.18
N VAL A 49 15.64 4.57 0.67
CA VAL A 49 16.27 3.52 1.49
C VAL A 49 15.26 2.95 2.50
N ARG A 50 14.46 3.80 3.15
CA ARG A 50 13.40 3.37 4.06
C ARG A 50 12.36 2.51 3.34
N ASP A 51 11.90 2.93 2.17
CA ASP A 51 10.92 2.17 1.39
C ASP A 51 11.48 0.79 0.97
N ILE A 52 12.77 0.72 0.63
CA ILE A 52 13.47 -0.55 0.36
C ILE A 52 13.52 -1.42 1.61
N TYR A 53 13.89 -0.86 2.76
CA TYR A 53 13.95 -1.60 4.03
C TYR A 53 12.57 -2.14 4.44
N GLU A 54 11.52 -1.31 4.34
CA GLU A 54 10.12 -1.75 4.57
C GLU A 54 9.73 -2.85 3.58
N SER A 55 10.12 -2.76 2.31
CA SER A 55 9.85 -3.81 1.32
C SER A 55 10.59 -5.13 1.62
N ILE A 56 11.83 -5.05 2.13
CA ILE A 56 12.64 -6.21 2.51
C ILE A 56 12.08 -6.86 3.79
N SER A 57 11.73 -6.05 4.79
CA SER A 57 11.10 -6.56 6.01
C SER A 57 9.72 -7.17 5.73
N ALA A 58 8.96 -6.62 4.78
CA ALA A 58 7.67 -7.17 4.38
C ALA A 58 7.81 -8.45 3.54
N CYS A 59 8.89 -8.63 2.77
CA CYS A 59 9.10 -9.85 1.98
C CYS A 59 9.49 -11.09 2.80
N ASP A 60 9.90 -10.90 4.05
CA ASP A 60 10.14 -12.00 5.01
C ASP A 60 8.82 -12.61 5.54
N ASN A 61 7.73 -11.85 5.47
CA ASN A 61 6.41 -12.29 5.92
C ASN A 61 5.63 -12.96 4.77
N ASP A 62 5.51 -14.28 4.84
CA ASP A 62 4.65 -15.05 3.93
C ASP A 62 3.21 -14.54 4.01
N CYS A 63 2.69 -14.08 2.87
CA CYS A 63 1.32 -13.58 2.76
C CYS A 63 0.43 -14.70 2.20
N LYS A 64 -0.80 -14.81 2.72
CA LYS A 64 -1.78 -15.78 2.21
C LYS A 64 -3.16 -15.17 2.03
N MET A 65 -3.86 -15.62 1.00
CA MET A 65 -5.29 -15.38 0.81
C MET A 65 -6.07 -16.54 1.45
N VAL A 66 -7.11 -16.24 2.22
CA VAL A 66 -7.89 -17.25 2.94
C VAL A 66 -9.31 -17.32 2.40
N PHE A 67 -9.82 -18.54 2.25
CA PHE A 67 -11.18 -18.84 1.82
C PHE A 67 -11.87 -19.64 2.92
N CYS A 68 -13.01 -19.19 3.41
CA CYS A 68 -13.82 -19.93 4.38
C CYS A 68 -15.08 -20.44 3.68
N VAL A 69 -15.19 -21.76 3.56
CA VAL A 69 -16.26 -22.45 2.83
C VAL A 69 -17.29 -22.95 3.82
N ARG A 70 -18.57 -22.63 3.56
CA ARG A 70 -19.69 -23.19 4.31
C ARG A 70 -19.84 -24.68 4.02
N THR A 71 -19.78 -25.48 5.09
CA THR A 71 -19.91 -26.94 5.03
C THR A 71 -21.28 -27.43 5.47
N ASP A 72 -22.10 -26.56 6.07
CA ASP A 72 -23.51 -26.80 6.37
C ASP A 72 -24.37 -26.94 5.11
N ILE A 73 -24.01 -26.21 4.05
CA ILE A 73 -24.60 -26.37 2.72
C ILE A 73 -23.77 -27.38 1.92
N LYS A 74 -24.38 -28.53 1.60
CA LYS A 74 -23.67 -29.61 0.90
C LYS A 74 -23.31 -29.18 -0.52
N MET A 75 -22.04 -28.86 -0.74
CA MET A 75 -21.47 -28.62 -2.06
C MET A 75 -20.60 -29.80 -2.49
N ASN A 76 -20.71 -30.19 -3.77
CA ASN A 76 -19.74 -31.11 -4.35
C ASN A 76 -18.37 -30.43 -4.58
N LYS A 77 -17.31 -31.22 -4.73
CA LYS A 77 -15.93 -30.72 -4.85
C LYS A 77 -15.74 -29.72 -5.99
N GLY A 78 -16.36 -29.97 -7.14
CA GLY A 78 -16.28 -29.07 -8.30
C GLY A 78 -16.93 -27.71 -8.04
N LYS A 79 -18.08 -27.70 -7.36
CA LYS A 79 -18.78 -26.48 -6.97
C LYS A 79 -17.94 -25.66 -5.98
N ILE A 80 -17.38 -26.30 -4.95
CA ILE A 80 -16.49 -25.65 -3.98
C ILE A 80 -15.33 -24.95 -4.71
N ALA A 81 -14.66 -25.66 -5.62
CA ALA A 81 -13.56 -25.10 -6.39
C ALA A 81 -13.99 -23.88 -7.22
N SER A 82 -15.12 -23.98 -7.92
CA SER A 82 -15.70 -22.85 -8.68
C SER A 82 -16.03 -21.65 -7.78
N GLN A 83 -16.66 -21.85 -6.62
CA GLN A 83 -16.99 -20.76 -5.70
C GLN A 83 -15.73 -20.09 -5.12
N CYS A 84 -14.70 -20.87 -4.79
CA CYS A 84 -13.41 -20.32 -4.37
C CYS A 84 -12.75 -19.49 -5.49
N CYS A 85 -12.83 -19.93 -6.75
CA CYS A 85 -12.33 -19.15 -7.89
C CYS A 85 -13.07 -17.81 -8.04
N HIS A 86 -14.40 -17.81 -7.90
CA HIS A 86 -15.19 -16.57 -7.91
C HIS A 86 -14.77 -15.63 -6.77
N ALA A 87 -14.64 -16.16 -5.55
CA ALA A 87 -14.21 -15.38 -4.39
C ALA A 87 -12.82 -14.76 -4.59
N CYS A 88 -11.90 -15.53 -5.17
CA CYS A 88 -10.54 -15.07 -5.47
C CYS A 88 -10.55 -13.92 -6.47
N LEU A 89 -11.35 -14.02 -7.54
CA LEU A 89 -11.42 -13.02 -8.59
C LEU A 89 -12.02 -11.70 -8.07
N ASP A 90 -13.11 -11.77 -7.31
CA ASP A 90 -13.74 -10.59 -6.71
C ASP A 90 -12.78 -9.84 -5.78
N VAL A 91 -12.10 -10.56 -4.89
CA VAL A 91 -11.11 -9.96 -3.98
C VAL A 91 -9.96 -9.37 -4.78
N TYR A 92 -9.47 -10.07 -5.81
CA TYR A 92 -8.41 -9.59 -6.69
C TYR A 92 -8.78 -8.27 -7.38
N GLU A 93 -9.99 -8.15 -7.94
CA GLU A 93 -10.45 -6.93 -8.59
C GLU A 93 -10.57 -5.75 -7.61
N LYS A 94 -11.11 -6.00 -6.41
CA LYS A 94 -11.19 -5.02 -5.32
C LYS A 94 -9.80 -4.52 -4.92
N ILE A 95 -8.82 -5.42 -4.79
CA ILE A 95 -7.42 -5.07 -4.50
C ILE A 95 -6.83 -4.23 -5.62
N LEU A 96 -6.98 -4.61 -6.88
CA LEU A 96 -6.45 -3.84 -8.01
C LEU A 96 -7.03 -2.42 -8.04
N LYS A 97 -8.33 -2.27 -7.77
CA LYS A 97 -8.99 -0.97 -7.68
C LYS A 97 -8.41 -0.12 -6.53
N ARG A 98 -8.19 -0.71 -5.35
CA ARG A 98 -7.55 -0.02 -4.21
C ARG A 98 -6.11 0.37 -4.54
N ASN A 99 -5.32 -0.55 -5.07
CA ASN A 99 -3.91 -0.35 -5.37
C ASN A 99 -3.69 0.70 -6.48
N ARG A 100 -4.56 0.76 -7.50
CA ARG A 100 -4.53 1.83 -8.50
C ARG A 100 -4.71 3.21 -7.88
N LYS A 101 -5.63 3.35 -6.92
CA LYS A 101 -5.83 4.61 -6.18
C LYS A 101 -4.63 4.95 -5.30
N LEU A 102 -4.08 3.97 -4.58
CA LEU A 102 -2.90 4.16 -3.74
C LEU A 102 -1.67 4.61 -4.55
N LYS A 103 -1.44 3.98 -5.71
CA LYS A 103 -0.29 4.26 -6.58
C LYS A 103 -0.49 5.46 -7.52
N ALA A 104 -1.63 6.17 -7.44
CA ALA A 104 -1.88 7.37 -8.23
C ALA A 104 -1.04 8.58 -7.76
N ASN A 105 -0.62 8.58 -6.50
CA ASN A 105 0.23 9.64 -5.94
C ASN A 105 1.71 9.35 -6.26
N GLU A 106 2.47 10.35 -6.72
CA GLU A 106 3.90 10.18 -7.05
C GLU A 106 4.72 9.64 -5.87
N HIS A 107 4.37 10.04 -4.65
CA HIS A 107 5.04 9.63 -3.43
C HIS A 107 4.78 8.15 -3.05
N SER A 108 3.72 7.54 -3.56
CA SER A 108 3.30 6.16 -3.21
C SER A 108 3.42 5.17 -4.37
N LYS A 109 3.93 5.62 -5.53
CA LYS A 109 4.01 4.84 -6.77
C LYS A 109 4.81 3.53 -6.60
N ASN A 110 5.83 3.55 -5.75
CA ASN A 110 6.74 2.42 -5.53
C ASN A 110 6.44 1.63 -4.24
N VAL A 111 5.36 1.95 -3.52
CA VAL A 111 4.99 1.25 -2.29
C VAL A 111 4.61 -0.19 -2.62
N LEU A 112 5.29 -1.13 -1.95
CA LEU A 112 4.99 -2.55 -2.03
C LEU A 112 3.80 -2.87 -1.12
N THR A 113 2.77 -3.51 -1.68
CA THR A 113 1.60 -3.95 -0.91
C THR A 113 1.70 -5.44 -0.57
N TYR A 114 0.95 -5.91 0.43
CA TYR A 114 0.84 -7.35 0.72
C TYR A 114 0.41 -8.17 -0.52
N TYR A 115 -0.45 -7.60 -1.36
CA TYR A 115 -0.77 -8.18 -2.65
C TYR A 115 0.44 -8.34 -3.57
N ASP A 116 1.32 -7.32 -3.65
CA ASP A 116 2.50 -7.39 -4.51
C ASP A 116 3.48 -8.47 -4.01
N ILE A 117 3.60 -8.64 -2.70
CA ILE A 117 4.42 -9.70 -2.05
C ILE A 117 3.80 -11.07 -2.35
N TRP A 118 2.52 -11.25 -2.03
CA TRP A 118 1.77 -12.48 -2.32
C TRP A 118 1.83 -12.87 -3.80
N LYS A 119 1.76 -11.89 -4.71
CA LYS A 119 1.82 -12.12 -6.15
C LYS A 119 3.19 -12.65 -6.59
N LYS A 120 4.27 -12.20 -5.95
CA LYS A 120 5.64 -12.68 -6.19
C LYS A 120 5.90 -14.03 -5.52
N ASN A 121 5.28 -14.30 -4.37
CA ASN A 121 5.53 -15.47 -3.53
C ASN A 121 4.55 -16.63 -3.81
N GLY A 122 4.27 -16.91 -5.09
CA GLY A 122 3.50 -18.09 -5.49
C GLY A 122 1.99 -18.04 -5.17
N GLN A 123 1.49 -16.91 -4.66
CA GLN A 123 0.05 -16.68 -4.46
C GLN A 123 -0.62 -17.70 -3.55
N LYS A 124 -0.04 -17.98 -2.38
CA LYS A 124 -0.56 -18.94 -1.38
C LYS A 124 -2.03 -18.73 -1.06
N LYS A 125 -2.82 -19.81 -1.15
CA LYS A 125 -4.27 -19.84 -0.88
C LYS A 125 -4.56 -20.94 0.13
N ILE A 126 -5.25 -20.58 1.21
CA ILE A 126 -5.67 -21.54 2.24
C ILE A 126 -7.19 -21.63 2.25
N VAL A 127 -7.71 -22.86 2.16
CA VAL A 127 -9.15 -23.12 2.18
C VAL A 127 -9.51 -23.76 3.52
N LEU A 128 -10.39 -23.08 4.25
CA LEU A 128 -10.86 -23.42 5.59
C LEU A 128 -12.35 -23.75 5.53
N LYS A 129 -12.84 -24.47 6.54
CA LYS A 129 -14.27 -24.73 6.71
C LYS A 129 -14.89 -23.91 7.82
N ILE A 130 -16.11 -23.48 7.57
CA ILE A 130 -17.03 -22.88 8.53
C ILE A 130 -18.35 -23.65 8.51
N SER A 131 -19.09 -23.52 9.59
CA SER A 131 -20.25 -24.35 9.91
C SER A 131 -21.59 -23.61 9.81
N SER A 132 -21.59 -22.30 9.57
CA SER A 132 -22.83 -21.54 9.42
C SER A 132 -22.64 -20.20 8.68
N LEU A 133 -23.77 -19.58 8.33
CA LEU A 133 -23.81 -18.23 7.75
C LEU A 133 -23.42 -17.15 8.78
N GLU A 134 -23.79 -17.35 10.05
CA GLU A 134 -23.44 -16.44 11.15
C GLU A 134 -21.93 -16.37 11.35
N GLU A 135 -21.24 -17.52 11.31
CA GLU A 135 -19.78 -17.60 11.38
C GLU A 135 -19.13 -16.86 10.18
N MET A 136 -19.71 -16.96 8.98
CA MET A 136 -19.26 -16.22 7.80
C MET A 136 -19.31 -14.70 8.03
N TYR A 137 -20.44 -14.19 8.54
CA TYR A 137 -20.59 -12.76 8.79
C TYR A 137 -19.72 -12.26 9.96
N GLU A 138 -19.46 -13.09 10.97
CA GLU A 138 -18.51 -12.76 12.03
C GLU A 138 -17.10 -12.58 11.48
N ILE A 139 -16.65 -13.49 10.60
CA ILE A 139 -15.38 -13.39 9.89
C ILE A 139 -15.33 -12.11 9.05
N GLU A 140 -16.38 -11.82 8.29
CA GLU A 140 -16.45 -10.62 7.47
C GLU A 140 -16.33 -9.35 8.31
N LYS A 141 -17.07 -9.30 9.43
CA LYS A 141 -17.05 -8.17 10.36
C LYS A 141 -15.65 -7.96 10.93
N LYS A 142 -15.00 -9.01 11.44
CA LYS A 142 -13.64 -8.94 11.99
C LYS A 142 -12.63 -8.47 10.94
N ALA A 143 -12.69 -9.02 9.73
CA ALA A 143 -11.81 -8.61 8.63
C ALA A 143 -12.01 -7.14 8.23
N LYS A 144 -13.27 -6.68 8.13
CA LYS A 144 -13.59 -5.28 7.82
C LYS A 144 -13.13 -4.32 8.92
N MET A 145 -13.21 -4.72 10.20
CA MET A 145 -12.69 -3.92 11.32
C MET A 145 -11.17 -3.70 11.22
N ASP A 146 -10.44 -4.69 10.70
CA ASP A 146 -9.00 -4.60 10.43
C ASP A 146 -8.68 -3.93 9.07
N GLY A 147 -9.68 -3.37 8.39
CA GLY A 147 -9.51 -2.68 7.10
C GLY A 147 -9.22 -3.61 5.92
N LEU A 148 -9.48 -4.91 6.08
CA LEU A 148 -9.22 -5.93 5.06
C LEU A 148 -10.35 -5.99 4.03
N ILE A 149 -9.98 -6.22 2.77
CA ILE A 149 -10.89 -6.50 1.68
C ILE A 149 -11.41 -7.94 1.82
N THR A 150 -12.73 -8.10 1.73
CA THR A 150 -13.41 -9.40 1.67
C THR A 150 -14.34 -9.50 0.47
N SER A 151 -14.71 -10.72 0.08
CA SER A 151 -15.85 -10.98 -0.80
C SER A 151 -16.61 -12.22 -0.35
N ILE A 152 -17.93 -12.12 -0.26
CA ILE A 152 -18.85 -13.24 -0.05
C ILE A 152 -19.46 -13.58 -1.42
N ILE A 153 -19.37 -14.85 -1.80
CA ILE A 153 -19.94 -15.36 -3.04
C ILE A 153 -21.30 -15.95 -2.78
N VAL A 154 -22.24 -15.57 -3.64
CA VAL A 154 -23.62 -16.05 -3.66
C VAL A 154 -23.78 -16.96 -4.87
N ASP A 155 -24.29 -18.18 -4.65
CA ASP A 155 -24.64 -19.08 -5.75
C ASP A 155 -25.94 -18.59 -6.41
N ALA A 156 -25.87 -18.24 -7.69
CA ALA A 156 -27.01 -17.78 -8.48
C ALA A 156 -28.03 -18.91 -8.82
N GLY A 157 -27.95 -20.07 -8.15
CA GLY A 157 -28.97 -21.13 -8.26
C GLY A 157 -28.96 -21.91 -9.57
N ARG A 158 -27.82 -21.99 -10.28
CA ARG A 158 -27.70 -22.85 -11.48
C ARG A 158 -27.40 -24.33 -11.14
N THR A 159 -27.40 -24.70 -9.85
CA THR A 159 -27.03 -26.04 -9.33
C THR A 159 -27.74 -26.38 -8.01
N GLN A 160 -27.41 -27.54 -7.42
CA GLN A 160 -27.92 -28.29 -6.26
C GLN A 160 -28.29 -27.56 -4.93
N ILE A 161 -28.21 -26.24 -4.81
CA ILE A 161 -28.52 -25.48 -3.57
C ILE A 161 -29.59 -24.44 -3.87
N GLU A 162 -30.37 -24.06 -2.87
CA GLU A 162 -31.34 -22.96 -2.97
C GLU A 162 -30.70 -21.72 -3.61
N PRO A 163 -31.36 -21.11 -4.62
CA PRO A 163 -30.86 -19.90 -5.25
C PRO A 163 -30.57 -18.80 -4.23
N ASN A 164 -29.52 -18.02 -4.49
CA ASN A 164 -29.07 -16.91 -3.65
C ASN A 164 -28.49 -17.31 -2.29
N THR A 165 -27.89 -18.49 -2.20
CA THR A 165 -27.18 -18.93 -0.99
C THR A 165 -25.73 -18.45 -0.97
N GLU A 166 -25.28 -17.79 0.10
CA GLU A 166 -23.87 -17.47 0.33
C GLU A 166 -23.05 -18.74 0.58
N THR A 167 -21.95 -18.92 -0.14
CA THR A 167 -21.18 -20.17 -0.12
C THR A 167 -19.77 -20.04 0.46
N VAL A 168 -19.03 -19.03 0.02
CA VAL A 168 -17.62 -18.84 0.34
C VAL A 168 -17.35 -17.38 0.63
N ILE A 169 -16.62 -17.11 1.71
CA ILE A 169 -16.00 -15.81 1.94
C ILE A 169 -14.50 -15.89 1.67
N ALA A 170 -13.94 -14.93 0.94
CA ALA A 170 -12.50 -14.75 0.79
C ALA A 170 -12.04 -13.49 1.52
N ILE A 171 -10.84 -13.57 2.10
CA ILE A 171 -10.10 -12.47 2.71
C ILE A 171 -8.84 -12.21 1.88
N GLU A 172 -8.55 -10.94 1.61
CA GLU A 172 -7.38 -10.51 0.84
C GLU A 172 -6.04 -11.04 1.37
N PRO A 173 -4.98 -11.08 0.53
CA PRO A 173 -3.72 -11.61 0.98
C PRO A 173 -3.03 -10.66 1.96
N VAL A 174 -2.72 -11.19 3.13
CA VAL A 174 -2.01 -10.50 4.22
C VAL A 174 -1.05 -11.47 4.90
N PRO A 175 -0.09 -10.97 5.71
CA PRO A 175 0.75 -11.81 6.55
C PRO A 175 -0.05 -12.80 7.41
N ASP A 176 0.52 -13.97 7.64
CA ASP A 176 -0.09 -15.03 8.44
C ASP A 176 -0.57 -14.54 9.82
N GLU A 177 0.23 -13.71 10.49
CA GLU A 177 -0.09 -13.14 11.81
C GLU A 177 -1.35 -12.27 11.82
N ILE A 178 -1.66 -11.61 10.69
CA ILE A 178 -2.83 -10.74 10.59
C ILE A 178 -4.08 -11.59 10.41
N VAL A 179 -4.10 -12.46 9.39
CA VAL A 179 -5.30 -13.25 9.08
C VAL A 179 -5.59 -14.34 10.11
N ASN A 180 -4.58 -14.84 10.82
CA ASN A 180 -4.77 -15.83 11.87
C ASN A 180 -5.50 -15.27 13.11
N LYS A 181 -5.50 -13.94 13.33
CA LYS A 181 -6.35 -13.31 14.37
C LYS A 181 -7.84 -13.49 14.10
N ILE A 182 -8.21 -13.70 12.84
CA ILE A 182 -9.59 -13.84 12.39
C ILE A 182 -9.95 -15.32 12.19
N THR A 183 -9.02 -16.08 11.60
CA THR A 183 -9.29 -17.43 11.05
C THR A 183 -8.42 -18.54 11.64
N GLY A 184 -7.51 -18.24 12.57
CA GLY A 184 -6.51 -19.19 13.07
C GLY A 184 -7.08 -20.40 13.81
N GLN A 185 -8.30 -20.28 14.34
CA GLN A 185 -9.04 -21.35 15.00
C GLN A 185 -9.75 -22.31 14.01
N LEU A 186 -9.89 -21.91 12.74
CA LEU A 186 -10.63 -22.68 11.75
C LEU A 186 -9.80 -23.85 11.24
N LYS A 187 -10.49 -24.92 10.87
CA LYS A 187 -9.86 -26.13 10.32
C LYS A 187 -9.76 -26.04 8.80
N LEU A 188 -8.79 -26.73 8.21
CA LEU A 188 -8.75 -26.95 6.76
C LEU A 188 -10.02 -27.68 6.31
N LEU A 189 -10.48 -27.33 5.10
CA LEU A 189 -11.69 -27.89 4.48
C LEU A 189 -11.56 -29.39 4.23
#